data_AF-A0A1V4KVT1-F1
#
_entry.id   AF-A0A1V4KVT1-F1
#
_cell.length_a   1.000
_cell.length_b   1.000
_cell.length_c   1.000
_cell.angle_alpha   90.00
_cell.angle_beta   90.00
_cell.angle_gamma   90.00
#
_symmetry.space_group_name_H-M   'P 1'
#
loop_
_entity.id
_entity.type
_entity.pdbx_description
1 polymer ?
#
loop_
_entity_poly.entity_id
_entity_poly.type
_entity_poly.pdbx_seq_one_letter_code
_entity_poly.pdbx_strand_id
1 'polypeptide(L)'
;MAFLKKIEVLMMEMQNPDTGVKTQTQQVMITNIPHAVAGNDILQWILQRLQITQEEALHLGDLFVKYGYIYPLQEPKNLTLKTDGSLYRFQTPYFWPVQAWPADDTDYAIYLAKKNIKRKGILEEYEKEHYNMLNQKINYKWDFVIMQAKEQYKAGKERKKADRYALDCQERAYWLVNRTPPGMLDALEYGLDRVTDPNENKVNQLFVS
;
A
#
# COMPACT_ATOMS: atom_id res chain seq x y z
N MET A 1 6.93 3.58 15.36
CA MET A 1 5.93 2.53 15.58
C MET A 1 6.63 1.18 15.69
N ALA A 2 6.91 0.68 16.90
CA ALA A 2 7.66 -0.59 17.08
C ALA A 2 6.91 -1.82 16.54
N PHE A 3 5.59 -1.72 16.37
CA PHE A 3 4.75 -2.81 15.87
C PHE A 3 4.95 -3.11 14.38
N LEU A 4 5.43 -2.15 13.57
CA LEU A 4 5.64 -2.35 12.12
C LEU A 4 6.55 -3.54 11.85
N LYS A 5 7.70 -3.59 12.52
CA LYS A 5 8.63 -4.73 12.43
C LYS A 5 8.01 -6.06 12.83
N LYS A 6 7.06 -6.07 13.77
CA LYS A 6 6.35 -7.29 14.19
C LYS A 6 5.40 -7.77 13.09
N ILE A 7 4.70 -6.86 12.43
CA ILE A 7 3.83 -7.18 11.29
C ILE A 7 4.67 -7.66 10.10
N GLU A 8 5.78 -7.00 9.81
CA GLU A 8 6.68 -7.37 8.70
C GLU A 8 7.18 -8.82 8.80
N VAL A 9 7.53 -9.28 10.01
CA VAL A 9 7.91 -10.68 10.25
C VAL A 9 6.76 -11.62 9.89
N LEU A 10 5.53 -11.32 10.32
CA LEU A 10 4.36 -12.11 9.95
C LEU A 10 4.09 -12.08 8.44
N MET A 11 4.28 -10.93 7.78
CA MET A 11 4.12 -10.81 6.32
C MET A 11 5.11 -11.68 5.55
N MET A 12 6.34 -11.81 6.05
CA MET A 12 7.33 -12.71 5.46
C MET A 12 6.95 -14.18 5.66
N GLU A 13 6.48 -14.55 6.86
CA GLU A 13 6.02 -15.92 7.13
C GLU A 13 4.77 -16.30 6.30
N MET A 14 3.81 -15.38 6.15
CA MET A 14 2.61 -15.57 5.33
C MET A 14 2.92 -15.75 3.84
N GLN A 15 4.07 -15.25 3.38
CA GLN A 15 4.53 -15.38 1.99
C GLN A 15 5.52 -16.54 1.80
N ASN A 16 5.77 -17.35 2.84
CA ASN A 16 6.62 -18.53 2.72
C ASN A 16 6.02 -19.51 1.69
N PRO A 17 6.78 -20.02 0.71
CA PRO A 17 6.26 -20.92 -0.33
C PRO A 17 5.69 -22.24 0.21
N ASP A 18 6.20 -22.73 1.33
CA ASP A 18 5.87 -24.04 1.89
C ASP A 18 4.84 -23.95 3.01
N THR A 19 4.95 -22.94 3.88
CA THR A 19 4.14 -22.79 5.10
C THR A 19 3.23 -21.57 5.10
N GLY A 20 3.27 -20.76 4.04
CA GLY A 20 2.51 -19.51 3.93
C GLY A 20 1.05 -19.69 3.49
N VAL A 21 0.40 -18.58 3.20
CA VAL A 21 -0.98 -18.55 2.70
C VAL A 21 -1.00 -19.05 1.26
N LYS A 22 -1.93 -19.96 0.95
CA LYS A 22 -2.09 -20.49 -0.40
C LYS A 22 -2.47 -19.39 -1.38
N THR A 23 -1.69 -19.27 -2.45
CA THR A 23 -1.98 -18.32 -3.53
C THR A 23 -2.77 -18.96 -4.65
N GLN A 24 -3.58 -18.15 -5.33
CA GLN A 24 -4.36 -18.51 -6.50
C GLN A 24 -4.24 -17.48 -7.62
N THR A 25 -4.70 -17.87 -8.81
CA THR A 25 -4.76 -16.98 -9.98
C THR A 25 -6.11 -16.28 -10.01
N GLN A 26 -6.08 -14.95 -10.04
CA GLN A 26 -7.25 -14.12 -10.28
C GLN A 26 -7.45 -13.97 -11.79
N GLN A 27 -8.69 -14.14 -12.27
CA GLN A 27 -9.07 -13.78 -13.63
C GLN A 27 -9.69 -12.38 -13.65
N VAL A 28 -9.08 -11.46 -14.41
CA VAL A 28 -9.59 -10.10 -14.63
C VAL A 28 -9.89 -9.93 -16.11
N MET A 29 -11.18 -9.87 -16.46
CA MET A 29 -11.66 -9.97 -17.85
C MET A 29 -11.16 -11.26 -18.51
N ILE A 30 -10.18 -11.18 -19.40
CA ILE A 30 -9.55 -12.32 -20.09
C ILE A 30 -8.10 -12.54 -19.65
N THR A 31 -7.63 -11.80 -18.63
CA THR A 31 -6.23 -11.79 -18.21
C THR A 31 -6.09 -12.49 -16.86
N ASN A 32 -5.24 -13.51 -16.81
CA ASN A 32 -4.91 -14.23 -15.60
C ASN A 32 -3.77 -13.52 -14.87
N ILE A 33 -3.96 -13.24 -13.59
CA ILE A 33 -3.01 -12.51 -12.74
C ILE A 33 -2.73 -13.37 -11.49
N PRO A 34 -1.50 -13.83 -11.29
CA PRO A 34 -1.18 -14.74 -10.20
C PRO A 34 -1.13 -14.04 -8.83
N HIS A 35 -0.80 -14.84 -7.80
CA HIS A 35 -0.48 -14.39 -6.44
C HIS A 35 -1.60 -13.63 -5.73
N ALA A 36 -2.86 -13.93 -6.04
CA ALA A 36 -3.98 -13.51 -5.20
C ALA A 36 -4.14 -14.49 -4.03
N VAL A 37 -4.67 -14.03 -2.91
CA VAL A 37 -4.98 -14.85 -1.73
C VAL A 37 -6.42 -14.58 -1.28
N ALA A 38 -7.15 -15.59 -0.82
CA ALA A 38 -8.50 -15.40 -0.31
C ALA A 38 -8.47 -14.88 1.14
N GLY A 39 -9.43 -14.02 1.49
CA GLY A 39 -9.56 -13.51 2.86
C GLY A 39 -9.75 -14.60 3.91
N ASN A 40 -10.52 -15.65 3.57
CA ASN A 40 -10.64 -16.84 4.42
C ASN A 40 -9.29 -17.55 4.65
N ASP A 41 -8.46 -17.71 3.62
CA ASP A 41 -7.16 -18.39 3.77
C ASP A 41 -6.20 -17.56 4.64
N ILE A 42 -6.24 -16.23 4.53
CA ILE A 42 -5.50 -15.33 5.42
C ILE A 42 -5.93 -15.53 6.88
N LEU A 43 -7.25 -15.47 7.15
CA LEU A 43 -7.77 -15.63 8.51
C LEU A 43 -7.39 -17.00 9.10
N GLN A 44 -7.58 -18.07 8.34
CA GLN A 44 -7.23 -19.43 8.78
C GLN A 44 -5.74 -19.57 9.08
N TRP A 45 -4.88 -18.96 8.27
CA TRP A 45 -3.44 -18.96 8.53
C TRP A 45 -3.11 -18.24 9.84
N ILE A 46 -3.70 -17.07 10.11
CA ILE A 46 -3.48 -16.30 11.35
C ILE A 46 -3.90 -17.13 12.56
N LEU A 47 -5.10 -17.73 12.52
CA LEU A 47 -5.63 -18.60 13.57
C LEU A 47 -4.68 -19.75 13.89
N GLN A 48 -4.20 -20.46 12.87
CA GLN A 48 -3.32 -21.62 13.05
C GLN A 48 -1.94 -21.22 13.55
N ARG A 49 -1.37 -20.12 13.01
CA ARG A 49 -0.01 -19.69 13.32
C ARG A 49 0.13 -19.08 14.71
N LEU A 50 -0.89 -18.33 15.15
CA LEU A 50 -0.84 -17.57 16.41
C LEU A 50 -1.64 -18.20 17.55
N GLN A 51 -2.54 -19.16 17.25
CA GLN A 51 -3.37 -19.84 18.25
C GLN A 51 -4.23 -18.87 19.08
N ILE A 52 -4.88 -17.93 18.40
CA ILE A 52 -5.70 -16.85 18.98
C ILE A 52 -7.19 -17.04 18.65
N THR A 53 -8.07 -16.24 19.23
CA THR A 53 -9.51 -16.31 18.90
C THR A 53 -9.79 -15.77 17.50
N GLN A 54 -10.98 -16.09 16.96
CA GLN A 54 -11.40 -15.61 15.65
C GLN A 54 -11.55 -14.08 15.62
N GLU A 55 -12.04 -13.49 16.69
CA GLU A 55 -12.19 -12.03 16.83
C GLU A 55 -10.83 -11.33 16.82
N GLU A 56 -9.85 -11.88 17.55
CA GLU A 56 -8.48 -11.35 17.59
C GLU A 56 -7.79 -11.50 16.22
N ALA A 57 -7.96 -12.66 15.56
CA ALA A 57 -7.39 -12.91 14.24
C ALA A 57 -7.99 -11.99 13.17
N LEU A 58 -9.31 -11.75 13.22
CA LEU A 58 -9.99 -10.83 12.31
C LEU A 58 -9.51 -9.40 12.54
N HIS A 59 -9.41 -8.97 13.80
CA HIS A 59 -8.91 -7.64 14.15
C HIS A 59 -7.46 -7.45 13.64
N LEU A 60 -6.59 -8.45 13.83
CA LEU A 60 -5.22 -8.40 13.33
C LEU A 60 -5.18 -8.35 11.79
N GLY A 61 -6.03 -9.14 11.13
CA GLY A 61 -6.20 -9.12 9.68
C GLY A 61 -6.63 -7.75 9.15
N ASP A 62 -7.57 -7.08 9.83
CA ASP A 62 -7.97 -5.70 9.51
C ASP A 62 -6.79 -4.74 9.60
N LEU A 63 -5.94 -4.87 10.60
CA LEU A 63 -4.73 -4.05 10.72
C LEU A 63 -3.79 -4.28 9.54
N PHE A 64 -3.61 -5.52 9.08
CA PHE A 64 -2.78 -5.80 7.90
C PHE A 64 -3.28 -5.09 6.65
N VAL A 65 -4.60 -4.99 6.47
CA VAL A 65 -5.22 -4.25 5.36
C VAL A 65 -5.06 -2.74 5.56
N LYS A 66 -5.39 -2.22 6.75
CA LYS A 66 -5.35 -0.77 7.06
C LYS A 66 -3.96 -0.16 6.94
N TYR A 67 -2.93 -0.89 7.35
CA TYR A 67 -1.53 -0.45 7.21
C TYR A 67 -0.94 -0.73 5.81
N GLY A 68 -1.72 -1.32 4.90
CA GLY A 68 -1.32 -1.51 3.50
C GLY A 68 -0.34 -2.65 3.26
N TYR A 69 -0.18 -3.59 4.19
CA TYR A 69 0.65 -4.79 3.99
C TYR A 69 -0.01 -5.80 3.05
N ILE A 70 -1.34 -5.85 3.08
CA ILE A 70 -2.18 -6.54 2.10
C ILE A 70 -3.24 -5.56 1.61
N TYR A 71 -3.73 -5.74 0.38
CA TYR A 71 -4.76 -4.85 -0.17
C TYR A 71 -5.83 -5.63 -0.94
N PRO A 72 -7.10 -5.21 -0.85
CA PRO A 72 -8.20 -5.89 -1.52
C PRO A 72 -8.16 -5.63 -3.05
N LEU A 73 -8.51 -6.67 -3.82
CA LEU A 73 -8.56 -6.61 -5.28
C LEU A 73 -9.94 -6.19 -5.80
N GLN A 74 -10.97 -6.31 -4.97
CA GLN A 74 -12.32 -5.78 -5.17
C GLN A 74 -12.58 -4.68 -4.15
N GLU A 75 -13.39 -3.66 -4.50
CA GLU A 75 -13.74 -2.56 -3.59
C GLU A 75 -12.51 -1.94 -2.87
N PRO A 76 -11.54 -1.37 -3.61
CA PRO A 76 -10.21 -1.06 -3.10
C PRO A 76 -10.17 -0.08 -1.91
N LYS A 77 -11.25 0.67 -1.68
CA LYS A 77 -11.39 1.59 -0.54
C LYS A 77 -11.89 0.93 0.74
N ASN A 78 -12.39 -0.30 0.66
CA ASN A 78 -12.83 -1.04 1.84
C ASN A 78 -11.62 -1.71 2.50
N LEU A 79 -10.95 -0.97 3.38
CA LEU A 79 -9.72 -1.39 4.05
C LEU A 79 -9.98 -2.31 5.25
N THR A 80 -10.72 -3.41 5.01
CA THR A 80 -11.00 -4.45 6.01
C THR A 80 -10.74 -5.83 5.43
N LEU A 81 -10.44 -6.80 6.28
CA LEU A 81 -10.34 -8.20 5.91
C LEU A 81 -11.75 -8.82 5.90
N LYS A 82 -12.17 -9.32 4.74
CA LYS A 82 -13.43 -10.06 4.60
C LYS A 82 -13.18 -11.54 4.79
N THR A 83 -13.99 -12.17 5.63
CA THR A 83 -13.94 -13.62 5.91
C THR A 83 -14.76 -14.40 4.88
N ASP A 84 -14.47 -14.16 3.61
CA ASP A 84 -15.13 -14.81 2.48
C ASP A 84 -14.11 -15.09 1.35
N GLY A 85 -14.61 -15.30 0.13
CA GLY A 85 -13.79 -15.50 -1.06
C GLY A 85 -13.19 -14.23 -1.67
N SER A 86 -13.32 -13.07 -1.01
CA SER A 86 -12.72 -11.82 -1.47
C SER A 86 -11.21 -11.96 -1.59
N LEU A 87 -10.65 -11.38 -2.64
CA LEU A 87 -9.25 -11.55 -2.98
C LEU A 87 -8.42 -10.38 -2.50
N TYR A 88 -7.26 -10.71 -1.97
CA TYR A 88 -6.23 -9.77 -1.54
C TYR A 88 -4.92 -10.09 -2.26
N ARG A 89 -3.97 -9.15 -2.22
CA ARG A 89 -2.58 -9.40 -2.62
C ARG A 89 -1.65 -8.76 -1.60
N PHE A 90 -0.51 -9.42 -1.36
CA PHE A 90 0.55 -8.85 -0.55
C PHE A 90 1.17 -7.63 -1.24
N GLN A 91 1.41 -6.59 -0.46
CA GLN A 91 2.11 -5.41 -0.92
C GLN A 91 3.61 -5.67 -0.98
N THR A 92 4.28 -5.03 -1.94
CA THR A 92 5.75 -5.09 -2.02
C THR A 92 6.39 -4.33 -0.84
N PRO A 93 7.53 -4.82 -0.27
CA PRO A 93 8.22 -4.13 0.81
C PRO A 93 8.57 -2.67 0.53
N TYR A 94 8.76 -2.30 -0.74
CA TYR A 94 8.97 -0.90 -1.15
C TYR A 94 7.84 0.04 -0.71
N PHE A 95 6.61 -0.47 -0.63
CA PHE A 95 5.41 0.29 -0.26
C PHE A 95 4.94 0.00 1.18
N TRP A 96 5.74 -0.71 1.98
CA TRP A 96 5.40 -0.89 3.38
C TRP A 96 5.58 0.42 4.17
N PRO A 97 4.74 0.67 5.18
CA PRO A 97 4.86 1.86 6.01
C PRO A 97 6.22 1.89 6.70
N VAL A 98 6.91 3.02 6.60
CA VAL A 98 8.19 3.27 7.28
C VAL A 98 8.01 4.35 8.34
N GLN A 99 8.68 4.19 9.48
CA GLN A 99 8.59 5.17 10.57
C GLN A 99 9.30 6.50 10.25
N ALA A 100 10.31 6.47 9.37
CA ALA A 100 11.24 7.59 9.23
C ALA A 100 10.79 8.66 8.22
N TRP A 101 10.03 8.27 7.18
CA TRP A 101 9.75 9.17 6.06
C TRP A 101 8.28 9.08 5.66
N PRO A 102 7.49 10.16 5.81
CA PRO A 102 6.15 10.21 5.24
C PRO A 102 6.25 10.19 3.71
N ALA A 103 5.19 9.75 3.04
CA ALA A 103 5.15 9.76 1.57
C ALA A 103 5.33 11.18 1.02
N ASP A 104 6.23 11.37 0.05
CA ASP A 104 6.58 12.67 -0.52
C ASP A 104 5.43 13.25 -1.37
N ASP A 105 5.22 14.55 -1.25
CA ASP A 105 4.29 15.32 -2.08
C ASP A 105 4.68 15.27 -3.57
N THR A 106 5.99 15.22 -3.86
CA THR A 106 6.50 15.10 -5.24
C THR A 106 6.04 13.77 -5.86
N ASP A 107 6.19 12.67 -5.12
CA ASP A 107 5.78 11.33 -5.59
C ASP A 107 4.28 11.24 -5.77
N TYR A 108 3.50 11.86 -4.86
CA TYR A 108 2.05 11.88 -4.99
C TYR A 108 1.60 12.69 -6.21
N ALA A 109 2.24 13.83 -6.46
CA ALA A 109 1.98 14.63 -7.66
C ALA A 109 2.28 13.84 -8.94
N ILE A 110 3.39 13.08 -8.98
CA ILE A 110 3.73 12.20 -10.10
C ILE A 110 2.65 11.13 -10.31
N TYR A 111 2.20 10.49 -9.23
CA TYR A 111 1.12 9.50 -9.28
C TYR A 111 -0.17 10.07 -9.87
N LEU A 112 -0.63 11.22 -9.37
CA LEU A 112 -1.85 11.88 -9.84
C LEU A 112 -1.72 12.36 -11.30
N ALA A 113 -0.57 12.92 -11.68
CA ALA A 113 -0.28 13.31 -13.06
C ALA A 113 -0.34 12.09 -14.00
N LYS A 114 0.30 10.98 -13.61
CA LYS A 114 0.29 9.72 -14.38
C LYS A 114 -1.14 9.17 -14.52
N LYS A 115 -1.92 9.18 -13.43
CA LYS A 115 -3.32 8.74 -13.42
C LYS A 115 -4.17 9.60 -14.37
N ASN A 116 -3.98 10.92 -14.38
CA ASN A 116 -4.67 11.83 -15.28
C ASN A 116 -4.25 11.67 -16.76
N ILE A 117 -2.97 11.39 -17.04
CA ILE A 117 -2.46 11.09 -18.40
C ILE A 117 -3.08 9.80 -18.94
N LYS A 118 -3.19 8.77 -18.09
CA LYS A 118 -3.74 7.46 -18.46
C LYS A 118 -5.19 7.57 -18.94
N ARG A 119 -6.01 8.36 -18.24
CA ARG A 119 -7.38 8.67 -18.65
C ARG A 119 -7.79 10.04 -18.10
N LYS A 120 -8.05 10.99 -18.99
CA LYS A 120 -8.57 12.31 -18.60
C LYS A 120 -9.87 12.16 -17.81
N GLY A 121 -9.97 12.86 -16.69
CA GLY A 121 -11.17 12.89 -15.85
C GLY A 121 -11.36 11.67 -14.93
N ILE A 122 -10.33 10.81 -14.77
CA ILE A 122 -10.40 9.67 -13.85
C ILE A 122 -10.04 10.00 -12.39
N LEU A 123 -9.47 11.20 -12.15
CA LEU A 123 -9.23 11.68 -10.79
C LEU A 123 -10.58 11.93 -10.10
N GLU A 124 -10.68 11.47 -8.85
CA GLU A 124 -11.80 11.77 -7.98
C GLU A 124 -11.75 13.24 -7.51
N GLU A 125 -12.84 13.79 -6.97
CA GLU A 125 -12.89 15.21 -6.58
C GLU A 125 -11.78 15.59 -5.58
N TYR A 126 -11.60 14.81 -4.51
CA TYR A 126 -10.53 15.07 -3.54
C TYR A 126 -9.12 14.95 -4.15
N GLU A 127 -8.93 14.06 -5.14
CA GLU A 127 -7.66 13.94 -5.85
C GLU A 127 -7.41 15.14 -6.77
N LYS A 128 -8.46 15.71 -7.38
CA LYS A 128 -8.35 16.94 -8.18
C LYS A 128 -7.96 18.12 -7.29
N GLU A 129 -8.58 18.25 -6.12
CA GLU A 129 -8.23 19.27 -5.13
C GLU A 129 -6.76 19.14 -4.70
N HIS A 130 -6.32 17.93 -4.33
CA HIS A 130 -4.92 17.66 -4.01
C HIS A 130 -3.98 17.94 -5.19
N TYR A 131 -4.34 17.52 -6.41
CA TYR A 131 -3.53 17.78 -7.60
C TYR A 131 -3.33 19.28 -7.85
N ASN A 132 -4.39 20.07 -7.71
CA ASN A 132 -4.34 21.53 -7.86
C ASN A 132 -3.53 22.18 -6.75
N MET A 133 -3.70 21.74 -5.49
CA MET A 133 -2.91 22.20 -4.36
C MET A 133 -1.42 21.90 -4.55
N LEU A 134 -1.06 20.68 -4.97
CA LEU A 134 0.32 20.29 -5.24
C LEU A 134 0.92 21.09 -6.39
N ASN A 135 0.17 21.32 -7.47
CA ASN A 135 0.62 22.16 -8.56
C ASN A 135 0.99 23.57 -8.11
N GLN A 136 0.25 24.15 -7.16
CA GLN A 136 0.58 25.44 -6.56
C GLN A 136 1.77 25.34 -5.61
N LYS A 137 1.79 24.34 -4.72
CA LYS A 137 2.80 24.16 -3.66
C LYS A 137 4.19 23.85 -4.19
N ILE A 138 4.30 22.97 -5.18
CA ILE A 138 5.58 22.48 -5.75
C ILE A 138 5.70 22.85 -7.24
N ASN A 139 5.14 23.99 -7.63
CA ASN A 139 5.13 24.45 -9.02
C ASN A 139 6.53 24.49 -9.67
N TYR A 140 7.54 24.88 -8.89
CA TYR A 140 8.94 24.95 -9.33
C TYR A 140 9.53 23.58 -9.76
N LYS A 141 8.92 22.45 -9.37
CA LYS A 141 9.27 21.09 -9.82
C LYS A 141 8.28 20.52 -10.85
N TRP A 142 7.30 21.30 -11.30
CA TRP A 142 6.16 20.73 -12.03
C TRP A 142 6.56 20.11 -13.38
N ASP A 143 7.52 20.69 -14.08
CA ASP A 143 8.06 20.10 -15.31
C ASP A 143 8.68 18.73 -15.05
N PHE A 144 9.40 18.57 -13.94
CA PHE A 144 9.93 17.28 -13.51
C PHE A 144 8.81 16.29 -13.18
N VAL A 145 7.77 16.71 -12.46
CA VAL A 145 6.59 15.87 -12.16
C VAL A 145 5.95 15.34 -13.44
N ILE A 146 5.70 16.23 -14.42
CA ILE A 146 5.09 15.85 -15.70
C ILE A 146 6.01 14.94 -16.52
N MET A 147 7.31 15.22 -16.54
CA MET A 147 8.32 14.38 -17.21
C MET A 147 8.32 12.96 -16.62
N GLN A 148 8.45 12.84 -15.30
CA GLN A 148 8.43 11.55 -14.60
C GLN A 148 7.12 10.79 -14.83
N ALA A 149 5.97 11.47 -14.75
CA ALA A 149 4.68 10.84 -15.00
C ALA A 149 4.55 10.28 -16.43
N LYS A 150 5.06 11.00 -17.43
CA LYS A 150 5.09 10.54 -18.83
C LYS A 150 6.02 9.36 -19.03
N GLU A 151 7.22 9.40 -18.45
CA GLU A 151 8.20 8.32 -18.51
C GLU A 151 7.67 7.04 -17.88
N GLN A 152 7.14 7.12 -16.65
CA GLN A 152 6.52 5.98 -15.97
C GLN A 152 5.32 5.42 -16.75
N TYR A 153 4.48 6.29 -17.32
CA TYR A 153 3.37 5.86 -18.16
C TYR A 153 3.83 5.13 -19.41
N LYS A 154 4.89 5.61 -20.08
CA LYS A 154 5.48 4.97 -21.26
C LYS A 154 6.07 3.59 -20.90
N ALA A 155 6.91 3.53 -19.87
CA ALA A 155 7.50 2.28 -19.39
C ALA A 155 6.43 1.26 -18.97
N GLY A 156 5.33 1.71 -18.36
CA GLY A 156 4.20 0.85 -18.01
C GLY A 156 3.53 0.21 -19.23
N LYS A 157 3.50 0.85 -20.40
CA LYS A 157 2.90 0.29 -21.63
C LYS A 157 3.71 -0.85 -22.23
N GLU A 158 5.02 -0.88 -21.99
CA GLU A 158 5.93 -1.92 -22.49
C GLU A 158 5.78 -3.23 -21.71
N ARG A 159 5.16 -3.19 -20.52
CA ARG A 159 4.91 -4.37 -19.69
C ARG A 159 3.70 -5.18 -20.18
N LYS A 160 3.69 -6.48 -19.83
CA LYS A 160 2.54 -7.36 -20.04
C LYS A 160 1.31 -6.80 -19.32
N LYS A 161 0.12 -7.05 -19.89
CA LYS A 161 -1.16 -6.53 -19.35
C LYS A 161 -1.39 -6.93 -17.88
N ALA A 162 -1.06 -8.17 -17.52
CA ALA A 162 -1.18 -8.68 -16.15
C ALA A 162 -0.28 -7.91 -15.18
N ASP A 163 1.01 -7.77 -15.52
CA ASP A 163 2.00 -7.07 -14.69
C ASP A 163 1.62 -5.59 -14.51
N ARG A 164 1.23 -4.92 -15.60
CA ARG A 164 0.78 -3.53 -15.54
C ARG A 164 -0.40 -3.36 -14.60
N TYR A 165 -1.40 -4.25 -14.68
CA TYR A 165 -2.56 -4.21 -13.78
C TYR A 165 -2.16 -4.42 -12.32
N ALA A 166 -1.30 -5.40 -12.04
CA ALA A 166 -0.84 -5.68 -10.69
C ALA A 166 -0.09 -4.47 -10.09
N LEU A 167 0.82 -3.85 -10.86
CA LEU A 167 1.57 -2.66 -10.46
C LEU A 167 0.67 -1.44 -10.23
N ASP A 168 -0.30 -1.20 -11.12
CA ASP A 168 -1.29 -0.13 -10.96
C ASP A 168 -2.09 -0.32 -9.65
N CYS A 169 -2.44 -1.57 -9.31
CA CYS A 169 -3.15 -1.88 -8.07
C CYS A 169 -2.26 -1.70 -6.83
N GLN A 170 -0.99 -2.10 -6.88
CA GLN A 170 -0.03 -1.93 -5.78
C GLN A 170 0.16 -0.46 -5.43
N GLU A 171 0.44 0.36 -6.44
CA GLU A 171 0.65 1.79 -6.27
C GLU A 171 -0.62 2.49 -5.78
N ARG A 172 -1.79 2.12 -6.34
CA ARG A 172 -3.08 2.63 -5.84
C ARG A 172 -3.31 2.29 -4.37
N ALA A 173 -3.03 1.05 -3.96
CA ALA A 173 -3.20 0.63 -2.57
C ALA A 173 -2.29 1.42 -1.62
N TYR A 174 -1.04 1.66 -2.02
CA TYR A 174 -0.11 2.50 -1.27
C TYR A 174 -0.66 3.91 -1.04
N TRP A 175 -1.17 4.57 -2.09
CA TRP A 175 -1.70 5.93 -1.96
C TRP A 175 -3.02 6.02 -1.19
N LEU A 176 -3.85 4.97 -1.21
CA LEU A 176 -5.06 4.94 -0.38
C LEU A 176 -4.74 4.94 1.12
N VAL A 177 -3.60 4.38 1.52
CA VAL A 177 -3.14 4.39 2.92
C VAL A 177 -2.38 5.68 3.25
N ASN A 178 -1.52 6.17 2.36
CA ASN A 178 -0.65 7.32 2.64
C ASN A 178 -1.26 8.70 2.32
N ARG A 179 -2.35 8.73 1.55
CA ARG A 179 -3.13 9.91 1.18
C ARG A 179 -4.60 9.56 1.26
N THR A 180 -5.02 9.21 2.46
CA THR A 180 -6.34 8.68 2.79
C THR A 180 -7.46 9.60 2.29
N PRO A 181 -8.50 9.05 1.63
CA PRO A 181 -9.64 9.86 1.19
C PRO A 181 -10.34 10.56 2.37
N PRO A 182 -10.96 11.74 2.15
CA PRO A 182 -11.71 12.44 3.20
C PRO A 182 -12.80 11.55 3.81
N GLY A 183 -12.92 11.58 5.15
CA GLY A 183 -13.92 10.81 5.90
C GLY A 183 -13.54 9.35 6.19
N MET A 184 -12.39 8.88 5.71
CA MET A 184 -11.82 7.59 6.08
C MET A 184 -10.83 7.75 7.24
N LEU A 185 -10.67 6.70 8.04
CA LEU A 185 -9.70 6.68 9.14
C LEU A 185 -8.26 6.69 8.58
N ASP A 186 -7.45 7.65 9.00
CA ASP A 186 -6.01 7.65 8.74
C ASP A 186 -5.31 6.67 9.69
N ALA A 187 -4.94 5.51 9.17
CA ALA A 187 -4.26 4.47 9.94
C ALA A 187 -2.81 4.84 10.33
N LEU A 188 -2.21 5.83 9.64
CA LEU A 188 -0.85 6.27 9.89
C LEU A 188 -0.79 7.44 10.89
N GLU A 189 -1.93 8.00 11.28
CA GLU A 189 -1.99 9.03 12.32
C GLU A 189 -1.45 8.48 13.66
N TYR A 190 -0.39 9.10 14.19
CA TYR A 190 0.27 8.69 15.44
C TYR A 190 0.11 9.71 16.58
N GLY A 191 -0.81 10.66 16.44
CA GLY A 191 -1.01 11.74 17.37
C GLY A 191 0.05 12.83 17.25
N LEU A 192 0.45 13.42 18.38
CA LEU A 192 1.42 14.51 18.40
C LEU A 192 2.84 14.03 18.18
N ASP A 193 3.62 14.88 17.52
CA ASP A 193 5.07 14.72 17.42
C ASP A 193 5.72 14.68 18.79
N ARG A 194 6.80 13.89 18.88
CA ARG A 194 7.61 13.83 20.09
C ARG A 194 8.48 15.07 20.17
N VAL A 195 8.60 15.62 21.39
CA VAL A 195 9.50 16.76 21.68
C VAL A 195 10.96 16.41 21.37
N THR A 196 11.35 15.14 21.53
CA THR A 196 12.70 14.65 21.28
C THR A 196 12.66 13.58 20.19
N ASP A 197 13.61 13.65 19.23
CA ASP A 197 13.70 12.65 18.17
C ASP A 197 14.10 11.29 18.76
N PRO A 198 13.22 10.26 18.69
CA PRO A 198 13.55 8.93 19.20
C PRO A 198 14.68 8.21 18.44
N ASN A 199 15.16 8.77 17.32
CA ASN A 199 16.25 8.22 16.52
C ASN A 199 17.60 8.92 16.76
N GLU A 200 17.63 10.06 17.46
CA GLU A 200 18.85 10.85 17.70
C GLU A 200 19.98 10.02 18.36
N ASN A 201 19.63 9.14 19.30
CA ASN A 201 20.59 8.32 20.05
C ASN A 201 21.08 7.05 19.31
N LYS A 202 20.49 6.69 18.17
CA LYS A 202 20.89 5.45 17.45
C LYS A 202 22.09 5.65 16.52
N VAL A 203 22.37 6.89 16.11
CA VAL A 203 23.48 7.21 15.19
C VAL A 203 24.85 7.00 15.88
N ASN A 204 24.95 7.26 17.19
CA ASN A 204 26.21 7.17 17.93
C ASN A 204 26.63 5.74 18.32
N GLN A 205 25.77 4.73 18.12
CA GLN A 205 26.11 3.32 18.42
C GLN A 205 26.58 2.53 17.20
N LEU A 206 26.38 3.04 15.97
CA LEU A 206 26.79 2.36 14.74
C LEU A 206 28.24 2.65 14.32
N PHE A 207 28.93 3.57 15.01
CA PHE A 207 30.34 3.90 14.77
C PHE A 207 31.31 3.31 15.80
N VAL A 208 30.84 2.40 16.67
CA VAL A 208 31.69 1.69 17.64
C VAL A 208 31.46 0.19 17.52
N SER A 209 32.06 -0.39 16.48
CA SER A 209 32.29 -1.83 16.32
C SER A 209 33.44 -2.06 15.35
#